data_AF-A0ABD3FQL8-F1
#
_entry.id   AF-A0ABD3FQL8-F1
#
_cell.length_a   1.000
_cell.length_b   1.000
_cell.length_c   1.000
_cell.angle_alpha   90.00
_cell.angle_beta   90.00
_cell.angle_gamma   90.00
#
_symmetry.space_group_name_H-M   'P 1'
#
loop_
_entity.id
_entity.type
_entity.pdbx_description
1 polymer ?
#
loop_
_entity_poly.entity_id
_entity_poly.type
_entity_poly.pdbx_seq_one_letter_code
_entity_poly.pdbx_strand_id
1 'polypeptide(L)'
;MAVAGTQTIAGVPVELGQPVHVNAKKQLQRQINAIVGWNDLDRAPMNVAQTMLRGNEHQVGEHPYFVCEKSVGVRYLALLVQGRCYLISQNYDIREVALFCPVRPDRLQPGVDRNTVVPHQWTILDGLMVCDKDGSKSVLTLLLYDILALNGSPVMTSKLQDRLKLIQNDVVGPRKQLPPPKGQPPDMFQLVLQSMYPINRVGHVIRSILPRVSQTRQNAGLVFTPVLLPYTPGYSKGLFNWTPSSMLFADFQLVVEWRGRPPKPGFKLMIHDKRTQVFHDWITFAPDDFEAFRQDKKASSRIVECVYDPEWLTFIPSHDKSTWDSGSTEFTATDRGVGWRKGGWKFVRCRPDRSMPLERNFLVMIEKAAGEDIKLDEIERFFPDDPSKKPQQKSRHETPSTSEDFAPPNKKKRGGGVAGGRQGPGTGVCYDFQNKGECQRGRYCHFSHCACNSTCSCTPTKNTYGQRPSYRRNDYDAPPSPETSPQSIADASSVPDKSPSLHHTNSFERNSSMKTDGTPGEEEEAGELTDNSNLHINSIYAPLENFDKETIAAKRTQLAALGNRRIWASLGLEDKPQRTRPCGLIVSKAGEVAYVRPLEK
;
A
#
# COMPACT_ATOMS: atom_id res chain seq x y z
N MET A 1 13.27 28.23 28.94
CA MET A 1 12.05 27.70 29.60
C MET A 1 10.87 27.86 28.65
N ALA A 2 10.47 26.78 27.96
CA ALA A 2 9.17 26.71 27.31
C ALA A 2 8.23 25.96 28.26
N VAL A 3 7.45 26.73 29.02
CA VAL A 3 6.33 26.24 29.83
C VAL A 3 5.35 25.56 28.87
N ALA A 4 5.09 24.26 29.05
CA ALA A 4 3.94 23.47 28.54
C ALA A 4 3.14 24.09 27.37
N GLY A 5 3.82 24.49 26.30
CA GLY A 5 3.18 24.95 25.08
C GLY A 5 2.65 23.71 24.37
N THR A 6 1.38 23.71 24.00
CA THR A 6 0.79 22.68 23.15
C THR A 6 1.70 22.49 21.94
N GLN A 7 2.35 21.33 21.86
CA GLN A 7 3.22 21.01 20.74
C GLN A 7 2.39 21.13 19.45
N THR A 8 2.91 21.86 18.47
CA THR A 8 2.25 21.99 17.16
C THR A 8 3.11 21.42 16.05
N ILE A 9 2.46 20.93 15.00
CA ILE A 9 3.08 20.43 13.77
C ILE A 9 2.52 21.26 12.63
N ALA A 10 3.33 22.12 12.03
CA ALA A 10 2.90 23.04 10.98
C ALA A 10 1.61 23.82 11.37
N GLY A 11 1.50 24.24 12.64
CA GLY A 11 0.34 24.96 13.16
C GLY A 11 -0.84 24.09 13.62
N VAL A 12 -0.76 22.77 13.46
CA VAL A 12 -1.76 21.81 13.97
C VAL A 12 -1.43 21.42 15.41
N PRO A 13 -2.33 21.59 16.39
CA PRO A 13 -2.13 21.07 17.74
C PRO A 13 -2.01 19.55 17.74
N VAL A 14 -0.94 19.02 18.35
CA VAL A 14 -0.72 17.57 18.49
C VAL A 14 -1.84 16.91 19.30
N GLU A 15 -2.34 17.62 20.30
CA GLU A 15 -3.33 17.16 21.27
C GLU A 15 -4.71 17.80 21.04
N LEU A 16 -5.27 17.61 19.85
CA LEU A 16 -6.59 18.16 19.50
C LEU A 16 -7.72 17.29 20.06
N GLY A 17 -8.60 17.89 20.87
CA GLY A 17 -9.76 17.22 21.45
C GLY A 17 -9.51 16.58 22.82
N GLN A 18 -10.58 16.01 23.38
CA GLN A 18 -10.58 15.42 24.71
C GLN A 18 -10.15 13.95 24.68
N PRO A 19 -9.19 13.51 25.52
CA PRO A 19 -8.77 12.11 25.54
C PRO A 19 -9.91 11.18 25.96
N VAL A 20 -10.08 10.08 25.22
CA VAL A 20 -11.10 9.08 25.52
C VAL A 20 -10.63 8.15 26.65
N HIS A 21 -11.54 7.87 27.59
CA HIS A 21 -11.26 6.95 28.71
C HIS A 21 -10.77 5.58 28.21
N VAL A 22 -9.80 4.99 28.91
CA VAL A 22 -9.08 3.77 28.49
C VAL A 22 -10.01 2.60 28.12
N ASN A 23 -11.10 2.40 28.86
CA ASN A 23 -12.06 1.33 28.57
C ASN A 23 -12.83 1.57 27.26
N ALA A 24 -13.30 2.79 27.03
CA ALA A 24 -13.99 3.17 25.79
C ALA A 24 -13.02 3.11 24.60
N LYS A 25 -11.78 3.58 24.78
CA LYS A 25 -10.70 3.45 23.77
C LYS A 25 -10.51 2.00 23.32
N LYS A 26 -10.41 1.06 24.26
CA LYS A 26 -10.27 -0.39 23.94
C LYS A 26 -11.48 -0.94 23.18
N GLN A 27 -12.69 -0.51 23.51
CA GLN A 27 -13.91 -0.93 22.81
C GLN A 27 -13.96 -0.36 21.38
N LEU A 28 -13.68 0.94 21.22
CA LEU A 28 -13.59 1.59 19.91
C LEU A 28 -12.54 0.91 19.03
N GLN A 29 -11.33 0.69 19.57
CA GLN A 29 -10.26 -0.01 18.88
C GLN A 29 -10.69 -1.40 18.38
N ARG A 30 -11.27 -2.23 19.27
CA ARG A 30 -11.74 -3.57 18.91
C ARG A 30 -12.78 -3.54 17.78
N GLN A 31 -13.72 -2.59 17.85
CA GLN A 31 -14.80 -2.51 16.87
C GLN A 31 -14.32 -1.97 15.52
N ILE A 32 -13.45 -0.94 15.52
CA ILE A 32 -12.78 -0.46 14.30
C ILE A 32 -12.07 -1.62 13.61
N ASN A 33 -11.28 -2.36 14.38
CA ASN A 33 -10.52 -3.50 13.88
C ASN A 33 -11.41 -4.61 13.33
N ALA A 34 -12.52 -4.92 14.00
CA ALA A 34 -13.49 -5.90 13.52
C ALA A 34 -14.15 -5.47 12.20
N ILE A 35 -14.53 -4.20 12.05
CA ILE A 35 -15.17 -3.68 10.83
C ILE A 35 -14.22 -3.78 9.63
N VAL A 36 -12.94 -3.45 9.81
CA VAL A 36 -11.96 -3.41 8.72
C VAL A 36 -11.11 -4.68 8.59
N GLY A 37 -11.36 -5.70 9.42
CA GLY A 37 -10.57 -6.94 9.41
C GLY A 37 -9.08 -6.73 9.76
N TRP A 38 -8.79 -5.81 10.68
CA TRP A 38 -7.43 -5.43 11.06
C TRP A 38 -7.01 -6.04 12.40
N ASN A 39 -5.79 -6.59 12.46
CA ASN A 39 -5.33 -7.37 13.62
C ASN A 39 -4.24 -6.68 14.47
N ASP A 40 -3.68 -5.55 14.02
CA ASP A 40 -2.64 -4.86 14.79
C ASP A 40 -3.25 -4.00 15.91
N LEU A 41 -2.71 -4.16 17.12
CA LEU A 41 -3.14 -3.46 18.33
C LEU A 41 -2.29 -2.23 18.65
N ASP A 42 -1.10 -2.14 18.08
CA ASP A 42 -0.16 -1.04 18.29
C ASP A 42 -0.27 0.04 17.21
N ARG A 43 -0.90 -0.30 16.07
CA ARG A 43 -1.10 0.59 14.93
C ARG A 43 -2.54 0.60 14.42
N ALA A 44 -3.10 1.79 14.25
CA ALA A 44 -4.38 2.02 13.59
C ALA A 44 -4.35 1.52 12.13
N PRO A 45 -5.50 1.14 11.54
CA PRO A 45 -5.59 0.57 10.19
C PRO A 45 -5.41 1.61 9.07
N MET A 46 -4.39 2.47 9.18
CA MET A 46 -4.01 3.43 8.16
C MET A 46 -3.11 2.76 7.12
N ASN A 47 -3.31 3.05 5.84
CA ASN A 47 -2.36 2.66 4.82
C ASN A 47 -1.03 3.43 4.95
N VAL A 48 0.05 2.87 4.43
CA VAL A 48 1.38 3.49 4.40
C VAL A 48 1.86 3.48 2.96
N ALA A 49 2.13 4.67 2.44
CA ALA A 49 2.68 4.88 1.10
C ALA A 49 4.17 4.52 1.05
N GLN A 50 4.61 3.96 -0.07
CA GLN A 50 6.01 3.75 -0.38
C GLN A 50 6.64 5.04 -0.90
N THR A 51 7.91 5.27 -0.57
CA THR A 51 8.67 6.36 -1.19
C THR A 51 8.91 6.00 -2.66
N MET A 52 8.60 6.93 -3.56
CA MET A 52 8.78 6.77 -5.00
C MET A 52 10.27 6.68 -5.32
N LEU A 53 10.61 5.65 -6.10
CA LEU A 53 11.93 5.38 -6.62
C LEU A 53 11.87 5.31 -8.15
N ARG A 54 13.01 5.50 -8.78
CA ARG A 54 13.21 5.32 -10.21
C ARG A 54 12.89 3.87 -10.58
N GLY A 55 12.14 3.69 -11.66
CA GLY A 55 11.51 2.44 -12.06
C GLY A 55 10.05 2.29 -11.60
N ASN A 56 9.59 3.04 -10.59
CA ASN A 56 8.17 3.00 -10.20
C ASN A 56 7.25 3.73 -11.20
N GLU A 57 7.79 4.64 -12.02
CA GLU A 57 7.05 5.36 -13.04
C GLU A 57 6.35 4.46 -14.06
N HIS A 58 6.91 3.28 -14.35
CA HIS A 58 6.25 2.28 -15.20
C HIS A 58 4.96 1.78 -14.55
N GLN A 59 5.03 1.39 -13.28
CA GLN A 59 3.85 0.93 -12.54
C GLN A 59 2.77 2.02 -12.44
N VAL A 60 3.17 3.27 -12.20
CA VAL A 60 2.25 4.41 -12.08
C VAL A 60 1.68 4.83 -13.44
N GLY A 61 2.49 4.77 -14.50
CA GLY A 61 2.14 5.25 -15.83
C GLY A 61 1.38 4.25 -16.71
N GLU A 62 1.38 2.96 -16.36
CA GLU A 62 0.67 1.88 -17.06
C GLU A 62 -0.72 1.59 -16.46
N HIS A 63 -1.01 2.10 -15.27
CA HIS A 63 -2.27 1.86 -14.57
C HIS A 63 -2.98 3.19 -14.27
N PRO A 64 -4.30 3.19 -14.06
CA PRO A 64 -5.01 4.40 -13.67
C PRO A 64 -4.63 4.80 -12.24
N TYR A 65 -4.05 5.99 -12.13
CA TYR A 65 -3.67 6.63 -10.87
C TYR A 65 -4.32 8.00 -10.74
N PHE A 66 -4.57 8.38 -9.49
CA PHE A 66 -4.74 9.76 -9.10
C PHE A 66 -3.48 10.30 -8.44
N VAL A 67 -3.24 11.59 -8.65
CA VAL A 67 -2.18 12.38 -8.03
C VAL A 67 -2.76 13.59 -7.33
N CYS A 68 -2.25 13.89 -6.14
CA CYS A 68 -2.54 15.11 -5.41
C CYS A 68 -1.30 15.62 -4.68
N GLU A 69 -1.39 16.86 -4.20
CA GLU A 69 -0.37 17.43 -3.32
C GLU A 69 -0.34 16.71 -1.96
N LYS A 70 0.85 16.59 -1.37
CA LYS A 70 1.10 16.05 -0.04
C LYS A 70 1.44 17.19 0.90
N SER A 71 0.56 17.58 1.81
CA SER A 71 0.85 18.62 2.80
C SER A 71 1.59 18.10 4.04
N VAL A 72 2.23 19.00 4.79
CA VAL A 72 2.72 18.72 6.14
C VAL A 72 1.56 18.89 7.14
N GLY A 73 1.33 17.89 7.97
CA GLY A 73 0.22 17.91 8.93
C GLY A 73 0.24 16.71 9.87
N VAL A 74 -0.89 16.45 10.53
CA VAL A 74 -1.08 15.31 11.44
C VAL A 74 -2.15 14.40 10.87
N ARG A 75 -1.79 13.14 10.60
CA ARG A 75 -2.71 12.17 10.00
C ARG A 75 -3.58 11.52 11.05
N TYR A 76 -4.88 11.46 10.79
CA TYR A 76 -5.86 10.81 11.65
C TYR A 76 -6.80 9.93 10.85
N LEU A 77 -7.29 8.86 11.48
CA LEU A 77 -8.60 8.33 11.11
C LEU A 77 -9.65 9.15 11.86
N ALA A 78 -10.69 9.60 11.17
CA ALA A 78 -11.85 10.22 11.80
C ALA A 78 -12.99 9.19 11.87
N LEU A 79 -13.41 8.84 13.08
CA LEU A 79 -14.54 7.95 13.34
C LEU A 79 -15.78 8.78 13.66
N LEU A 80 -16.85 8.58 12.90
CA LEU A 80 -18.17 9.14 13.16
C LEU A 80 -19.11 8.04 13.66
N VAL A 81 -19.61 8.19 14.89
CA VAL A 81 -20.49 7.21 15.52
C VAL A 81 -21.41 7.90 16.53
N GLN A 82 -22.72 7.66 16.43
CA GLN A 82 -23.71 8.12 17.40
C GLN A 82 -23.64 9.64 17.71
N GLY A 83 -23.37 10.45 16.67
CA GLY A 83 -23.30 11.92 16.78
C GLY A 83 -21.98 12.44 17.33
N ARG A 84 -21.01 11.55 17.59
CA ARG A 84 -19.67 11.88 18.09
C ARG A 84 -18.64 11.71 16.98
N CYS A 85 -17.59 12.51 17.05
CA CYS A 85 -16.42 12.40 16.19
C CYS A 85 -15.19 12.12 17.04
N TYR A 86 -14.41 11.13 16.63
CA TYR A 86 -13.13 10.80 17.24
C TYR A 86 -12.01 10.90 16.22
N LEU A 87 -10.94 11.61 16.57
CA LEU A 87 -9.66 11.55 15.87
C LEU A 87 -8.81 10.43 16.47
N ILE A 88 -8.28 9.58 15.60
CA ILE A 88 -7.52 8.40 15.97
C ILE A 88 -6.15 8.52 15.31
N SER A 89 -5.12 8.69 16.12
CA SER A 89 -3.74 8.74 15.64
C SER A 89 -3.20 7.33 15.35
N GLN A 90 -1.99 7.27 14.78
CA GLN A 90 -1.41 6.00 14.33
C GLN A 90 -1.23 4.99 15.47
N ASN A 91 -0.99 5.42 16.71
CA ASN A 91 -0.85 4.55 17.89
C ASN A 91 -2.15 4.32 18.67
N TYR A 92 -3.32 4.54 18.04
CA TYR A 92 -4.63 4.55 18.68
C TYR A 92 -4.76 5.55 19.84
N ASP A 93 -4.02 6.66 19.91
CA ASP A 93 -4.51 7.77 20.74
C ASP A 93 -5.84 8.25 20.15
N ILE A 94 -6.91 8.16 20.95
CA ILE A 94 -8.28 8.47 20.53
C ILE A 94 -8.73 9.69 21.31
N ARG A 95 -9.07 10.74 20.57
CA ARG A 95 -9.57 12.00 21.12
C ARG A 95 -10.90 12.36 20.51
N GLU A 96 -11.83 12.75 21.36
CA GLU A 96 -13.13 13.25 20.95
C GLU A 96 -13.06 14.73 20.57
N VAL A 97 -13.72 15.07 19.48
CA VAL A 97 -13.78 16.42 18.92
C VAL A 97 -15.22 16.76 18.55
N ALA A 98 -15.57 18.04 18.66
CA ALA A 98 -16.85 18.52 18.16
C ALA A 98 -16.82 18.63 16.63
N LEU A 99 -17.72 17.89 15.99
CA LEU A 99 -17.91 17.92 14.54
C LEU A 99 -19.35 17.53 14.20
N PHE A 100 -20.10 18.43 13.57
CA PHE A 100 -21.45 18.17 13.09
C PHE A 100 -21.41 17.45 11.74
N CYS A 101 -21.69 16.16 11.70
CA CYS A 101 -21.69 15.37 10.47
C CYS A 101 -22.95 14.50 10.37
N PRO A 102 -23.99 14.95 9.65
CA PRO A 102 -25.21 14.17 9.47
C PRO A 102 -25.11 13.19 8.30
N VAL A 103 -25.85 12.09 8.39
CA VAL A 103 -26.05 11.16 7.27
C VAL A 103 -26.88 11.83 6.18
N ARG A 104 -26.59 11.52 4.93
CA ARG A 104 -27.37 11.97 3.77
C ARG A 104 -28.86 11.57 3.90
N PRO A 105 -29.82 12.50 3.73
CA PRO A 105 -31.26 12.22 3.83
C PRO A 105 -31.76 11.09 2.92
N ASP A 106 -31.22 10.96 1.71
CA ASP A 106 -31.66 9.96 0.73
C ASP A 106 -31.29 8.52 1.11
N ARG A 107 -30.37 8.33 2.07
CA ARG A 107 -30.01 7.02 2.61
C ARG A 107 -30.76 6.65 3.87
N LEU A 108 -31.65 7.51 4.34
CA LEU A 108 -32.49 7.22 5.50
C LEU A 108 -33.55 6.19 5.12
N GLN A 109 -34.00 5.43 6.12
CA GLN A 109 -35.07 4.45 5.92
C GLN A 109 -36.33 5.16 5.41
N PRO A 110 -37.11 4.54 4.50
CA PRO A 110 -38.38 5.10 4.06
C PRO A 110 -39.28 5.48 5.24
N GLY A 111 -39.80 6.71 5.24
CA GLY A 111 -40.65 7.24 6.31
C GLY A 111 -39.95 8.12 7.35
N VAL A 112 -38.61 8.21 7.32
CA VAL A 112 -37.89 9.23 8.10
C VAL A 112 -37.98 10.58 7.38
N ASP A 113 -38.38 11.64 8.10
CA ASP A 113 -38.38 13.00 7.55
C ASP A 113 -36.96 13.37 7.10
N ARG A 114 -36.83 13.88 5.86
CA ARG A 114 -35.55 14.29 5.26
C ARG A 114 -34.86 15.41 6.03
N ASN A 115 -35.60 16.18 6.82
CA ASN A 115 -35.04 17.20 7.71
C ASN A 115 -34.52 16.63 9.05
N THR A 116 -34.73 15.33 9.29
CA THR A 116 -34.23 14.67 10.50
C THR A 116 -32.72 14.50 10.42
N VAL A 117 -32.02 15.09 11.38
CA VAL A 117 -30.58 14.89 11.56
C VAL A 117 -30.35 13.50 12.13
N VAL A 118 -29.82 12.60 11.30
CA VAL A 118 -29.44 11.24 11.71
C VAL A 118 -27.91 11.14 11.77
N PRO A 119 -27.34 10.66 12.89
CA PRO A 119 -25.90 10.50 13.01
C PRO A 119 -25.37 9.27 12.26
N HIS A 120 -24.13 9.37 11.77
CA HIS A 120 -23.41 8.20 11.24
C HIS A 120 -23.24 7.11 12.30
N GLN A 121 -23.14 5.86 11.84
CA GLN A 121 -22.90 4.69 12.68
C GLN A 121 -21.66 3.94 12.23
N TRP A 122 -20.49 4.25 12.79
CA TRP A 122 -19.22 3.62 12.38
C TRP A 122 -18.79 3.95 10.95
N THR A 123 -18.77 5.24 10.62
CA THR A 123 -18.10 5.74 9.41
C THR A 123 -16.64 6.08 9.75
N ILE A 124 -15.69 5.54 9.00
CA ILE A 124 -14.24 5.66 9.27
C ILE A 124 -13.57 6.30 8.06
N LEU A 125 -13.06 7.52 8.25
CA LEU A 125 -12.43 8.33 7.22
C LEU A 125 -10.92 8.40 7.45
N ASP A 126 -10.13 8.48 6.38
CA ASP A 126 -8.67 8.67 6.43
C ASP A 126 -8.31 10.06 5.93
N GLY A 127 -7.67 10.87 6.79
CA GLY A 127 -7.38 12.26 6.47
C GLY A 127 -6.12 12.81 7.13
N LEU A 128 -5.69 13.94 6.59
CA LEU A 128 -4.56 14.73 7.08
C LEU A 128 -5.10 16.06 7.62
N MET A 129 -4.94 16.28 8.93
CA MET A 129 -5.21 17.57 9.54
C MET A 129 -4.10 18.54 9.16
N VAL A 130 -4.48 19.67 8.60
CA VAL A 130 -3.59 20.79 8.25
C VAL A 130 -4.07 22.07 8.91
N CYS A 131 -3.19 23.06 8.97
CA CYS A 131 -3.52 24.40 9.44
C CYS A 131 -3.26 25.38 8.29
N ASP A 132 -4.34 25.85 7.67
CA ASP A 132 -4.29 26.85 6.62
C ASP A 132 -4.16 28.25 7.25
N LYS A 133 -3.17 29.01 6.81
CA LYS A 133 -2.97 30.40 7.23
C LYS A 133 -3.45 31.35 6.14
N ASP A 134 -4.37 32.23 6.52
CA ASP A 134 -4.81 33.35 5.70
C ASP A 134 -4.60 34.65 6.49
N GLY A 135 -3.45 35.30 6.24
CA GLY A 135 -2.99 36.42 7.05
C GLY A 135 -2.79 36.05 8.52
N SER A 136 -3.57 36.68 9.41
CA SER A 136 -3.56 36.40 10.85
C SER A 136 -4.50 35.27 11.28
N LYS A 137 -5.39 34.81 10.39
CA LYS A 137 -6.34 33.74 10.69
C LYS A 137 -5.70 32.39 10.41
N SER A 138 -5.95 31.44 11.31
CA SER A 138 -5.55 30.05 11.15
C SER A 138 -6.80 29.18 11.21
N VAL A 139 -6.97 28.32 10.21
CA VAL A 139 -8.12 27.41 10.09
C VAL A 139 -7.61 25.98 10.07
N LEU A 140 -8.15 25.13 10.95
CA LEU A 140 -7.88 23.71 10.92
C LEU A 140 -8.77 23.04 9.89
N THR A 141 -8.17 22.24 9.02
CA THR A 141 -8.85 21.52 7.95
C THR A 141 -8.42 20.06 7.96
N LEU A 142 -9.36 19.13 8.08
CA LEU A 142 -9.12 17.71 7.84
C LEU A 142 -9.34 17.42 6.36
N LEU A 143 -8.24 17.27 5.62
CA LEU A 143 -8.23 16.87 4.21
C LEU A 143 -8.46 15.36 4.13
N LEU A 144 -9.59 14.94 3.58
CA LEU A 144 -9.97 13.54 3.44
C LEU A 144 -9.37 12.95 2.17
N TYR A 145 -8.59 11.89 2.32
CA TYR A 145 -7.94 11.18 1.21
C TYR A 145 -8.66 9.88 0.88
N ASP A 146 -9.29 9.23 1.86
CA ASP A 146 -9.98 7.95 1.65
C ASP A 146 -11.03 7.65 2.74
N ILE A 147 -11.78 6.57 2.56
CA ILE A 147 -12.79 6.06 3.50
C ILE A 147 -12.65 4.54 3.62
N LEU A 148 -12.62 4.05 4.86
CA LEU A 148 -12.48 2.63 5.16
C LEU A 148 -13.84 1.96 5.33
N ALA A 149 -14.77 2.66 5.99
CA ALA A 149 -16.12 2.15 6.24
C ALA A 149 -17.14 3.29 6.19
N LEU A 150 -18.34 2.99 5.68
CA LEU A 150 -19.50 3.87 5.71
C LEU A 150 -20.62 3.17 6.47
N ASN A 151 -21.07 3.79 7.55
CA ASN A 151 -22.15 3.30 8.41
C ASN A 151 -22.00 1.81 8.80
N GLY A 152 -20.80 1.40 9.22
CA GLY A 152 -20.49 0.04 9.66
C GLY A 152 -20.19 -0.96 8.54
N SER A 153 -20.41 -0.57 7.28
CA SER A 153 -20.07 -1.38 6.12
C SER A 153 -18.65 -1.02 5.63
N PRO A 154 -17.70 -1.98 5.59
CA PRO A 154 -16.38 -1.73 5.01
C PRO A 154 -16.49 -1.52 3.50
N VAL A 155 -15.83 -0.48 2.98
CA VAL A 155 -15.86 -0.09 1.56
C VAL A 155 -14.47 -0.12 0.90
N MET A 156 -13.48 -0.66 1.61
CA MET A 156 -12.07 -0.69 1.19
C MET A 156 -11.82 -1.44 -0.11
N THR A 157 -12.67 -2.40 -0.46
CA THR A 157 -12.55 -3.21 -1.69
C THR A 157 -13.02 -2.49 -2.95
N SER A 158 -13.81 -1.42 -2.81
CA SER A 158 -14.28 -0.59 -3.92
C SER A 158 -13.14 0.18 -4.57
N LYS A 159 -13.32 0.65 -5.81
CA LYS A 159 -12.33 1.53 -6.48
C LYS A 159 -12.21 2.86 -5.75
N LEU A 160 -11.06 3.52 -5.86
CA LEU A 160 -10.80 4.81 -5.21
C LEU A 160 -11.88 5.84 -5.57
N GLN A 161 -12.27 5.95 -6.84
CA GLN A 161 -13.31 6.88 -7.28
C GLN A 161 -14.64 6.69 -6.55
N ASP A 162 -15.04 5.45 -6.32
CA ASP A 162 -16.28 5.15 -5.60
C ASP A 162 -16.15 5.52 -4.13
N ARG A 163 -14.99 5.23 -3.52
CA ARG A 163 -14.68 5.64 -2.13
C ARG A 163 -14.70 7.17 -1.98
N LEU A 164 -14.09 7.92 -2.90
CA LEU A 164 -14.12 9.39 -2.91
C LEU A 164 -15.54 9.94 -3.10
N LYS A 165 -16.36 9.30 -3.96
CA LYS A 165 -17.79 9.65 -4.12
C LYS A 165 -18.58 9.45 -2.84
N LEU A 166 -18.30 8.39 -2.07
CA LEU A 166 -18.93 8.20 -0.75
C LEU A 166 -18.57 9.35 0.20
N ILE A 167 -17.30 9.78 0.24
CA ILE A 167 -16.90 10.94 1.07
C ILE A 167 -17.66 12.19 0.63
N GLN A 168 -17.69 12.48 -0.67
CA GLN A 168 -18.36 13.67 -1.19
C GLN A 168 -19.86 13.66 -0.89
N ASN A 169 -20.54 12.56 -1.22
CA ASN A 169 -22.00 12.52 -1.21
C ASN A 169 -22.60 12.15 0.13
N ASP A 170 -21.93 11.30 0.91
CA ASP A 170 -22.46 10.76 2.16
C ASP A 170 -21.89 11.45 3.40
N VAL A 171 -20.81 12.24 3.29
CA VAL A 171 -20.16 12.91 4.44
C VAL A 171 -20.05 14.43 4.25
N VAL A 172 -19.44 14.90 3.16
CA VAL A 172 -19.20 16.34 2.95
C VAL A 172 -20.47 17.06 2.50
N GLY A 173 -21.19 16.50 1.52
CA GLY A 173 -22.41 17.07 0.94
C GLY A 173 -23.53 17.34 1.95
N PRO A 174 -23.90 16.37 2.82
CA PRO A 174 -24.99 16.56 3.79
C PRO A 174 -24.77 17.71 4.76
N ARG A 175 -23.50 18.04 5.08
CA ARG A 175 -23.16 19.18 5.96
C ARG A 175 -23.51 20.54 5.36
N LYS A 176 -23.59 20.64 4.03
CA LYS A 176 -24.01 21.88 3.34
C LYS A 176 -25.53 22.01 3.25
N GLN A 177 -26.25 20.87 3.30
CA GLN A 177 -27.69 20.79 3.08
C GLN A 177 -28.48 20.88 4.40
N LEU A 178 -27.93 20.29 5.47
CA LEU A 178 -28.59 20.25 6.77
C LEU A 178 -27.89 21.22 7.74
N PRO A 179 -28.62 22.18 8.32
CA PRO A 179 -28.03 23.07 9.32
C PRO A 179 -27.76 22.30 10.63
N PRO A 180 -26.73 22.70 11.40
CA PRO A 180 -26.49 22.15 12.72
C PRO A 180 -27.67 22.44 13.66
N PRO A 181 -28.11 21.46 14.49
CA PRO A 181 -29.15 21.67 15.49
C PRO A 181 -28.81 22.80 16.48
N LYS A 182 -29.84 23.38 17.08
CA LYS A 182 -29.65 24.40 18.13
C LYS A 182 -28.85 23.82 19.30
N GLY A 183 -27.78 24.50 19.70
CA GLY A 183 -26.89 24.06 20.79
C GLY A 183 -25.80 23.08 20.35
N GLN A 184 -25.74 22.70 19.07
CA GLN A 184 -24.59 21.97 18.51
C GLN A 184 -23.31 22.80 18.69
N PRO A 185 -22.25 22.26 19.31
CA PRO A 185 -20.98 22.97 19.42
C PRO A 185 -20.40 23.26 18.03
N PRO A 186 -19.68 24.38 17.86
CA PRO A 186 -19.03 24.69 16.58
C PRO A 186 -18.04 23.59 16.21
N ASP A 187 -17.92 23.34 14.89
CA ASP A 187 -16.92 22.43 14.36
C ASP A 187 -15.51 22.89 14.78
N MET A 188 -14.71 21.97 15.31
CA MET A 188 -13.31 22.26 15.67
C MET A 188 -12.38 22.38 14.45
N PHE A 189 -12.82 21.91 13.29
CA PHE A 189 -12.10 21.93 12.02
C PHE A 189 -13.06 21.76 10.84
N GLN A 190 -12.63 22.18 9.66
CA GLN A 190 -13.35 21.97 8.41
C GLN A 190 -13.12 20.55 7.87
N LEU A 191 -14.12 19.96 7.22
CA LEU A 191 -13.98 18.73 6.44
C LEU A 191 -13.90 19.08 4.95
N VAL A 192 -12.82 18.69 4.30
CA VAL A 192 -12.62 18.94 2.86
C VAL A 192 -12.18 17.65 2.19
N LEU A 193 -12.84 17.27 1.10
CA LEU A 193 -12.36 16.19 0.24
C LEU A 193 -11.11 16.66 -0.50
N GLN A 194 -10.00 15.93 -0.37
CA GLN A 194 -8.77 16.29 -1.05
C GLN A 194 -8.97 16.22 -2.56
N SER A 195 -8.60 17.30 -3.25
CA SER A 195 -8.67 17.36 -4.71
C SER A 195 -7.63 16.42 -5.31
N MET A 196 -8.12 15.40 -6.02
CA MET A 196 -7.31 14.40 -6.70
C MET A 196 -7.47 14.53 -8.21
N TYR A 197 -6.35 14.40 -8.94
CA TYR A 197 -6.30 14.59 -10.37
C TYR A 197 -5.85 13.30 -11.05
N PRO A 198 -6.40 12.94 -12.23
CA PRO A 198 -5.81 11.91 -13.09
C PRO A 198 -4.31 12.10 -13.28
N ILE A 199 -3.55 11.01 -13.35
CA ILE A 199 -2.07 11.06 -13.45
C ILE A 199 -1.55 11.87 -14.66
N ASN A 200 -2.30 11.90 -15.76
CA ASN A 200 -2.02 12.74 -16.93
C ASN A 200 -2.32 14.24 -16.70
N ARG A 201 -2.60 14.66 -15.48
CA ARG A 201 -2.68 16.07 -15.08
C ARG A 201 -1.65 16.42 -14.02
N VAL A 202 -0.58 15.62 -13.86
CA VAL A 202 0.47 15.89 -12.89
C VAL A 202 1.10 17.27 -13.13
N GLY A 203 1.24 17.70 -14.40
CA GLY A 203 1.78 19.01 -14.71
C GLY A 203 0.91 20.15 -14.18
N HIS A 204 -0.42 20.00 -14.22
CA HIS A 204 -1.34 20.93 -13.56
C HIS A 204 -1.17 20.94 -12.03
N VAL A 205 -1.02 19.77 -11.41
CA VAL A 205 -0.78 19.69 -9.96
C VAL A 205 0.51 20.42 -9.60
N ILE A 206 1.59 20.20 -10.35
CA ILE A 206 2.90 20.78 -10.09
C ILE A 206 2.89 22.29 -10.33
N ARG A 207 2.37 22.76 -11.47
CA ARG A 207 2.48 24.17 -11.88
C ARG A 207 1.39 25.08 -11.31
N SER A 208 0.24 24.53 -10.95
CA SER A 208 -0.93 25.34 -10.53
C SER A 208 -1.37 25.06 -9.10
N ILE A 209 -1.40 23.79 -8.67
CA ILE A 209 -1.92 23.41 -7.35
C ILE A 209 -0.87 23.58 -6.26
N LEU A 210 0.35 23.07 -6.45
CA LEU A 210 1.43 23.19 -5.46
C LEU A 210 1.73 24.65 -5.07
N PRO A 211 1.86 25.61 -6.01
CA PRO A 211 2.13 27.00 -5.65
C PRO A 211 0.99 27.62 -4.85
N ARG A 212 -0.28 27.32 -5.21
CA ARG A 212 -1.46 27.83 -4.51
C ARG A 212 -1.55 27.29 -3.08
N VAL A 213 -1.36 25.99 -2.89
CA VAL A 213 -1.35 25.38 -1.55
C VAL A 213 -0.18 25.90 -0.70
N SER A 214 0.98 26.13 -1.33
CA SER A 214 2.17 26.65 -0.64
C SER A 214 2.01 28.09 -0.13
N GLN A 215 0.98 28.82 -0.57
CA GLN A 215 0.66 30.15 -0.05
C GLN A 215 0.03 30.10 1.35
N THR A 216 -0.71 29.02 1.67
CA THR A 216 -1.45 28.91 2.94
C THR A 216 -0.82 27.91 3.91
N ARG A 217 -0.09 26.91 3.42
CA ARG A 217 0.49 25.84 4.25
C ARG A 217 1.74 25.21 3.64
N GLN A 218 2.46 24.45 4.47
CA GLN A 218 3.66 23.73 4.03
C GLN A 218 3.30 22.48 3.21
N ASN A 219 3.99 22.29 2.09
CA ASN A 219 3.88 21.12 1.22
C ASN A 219 5.13 20.23 1.32
N ALA A 220 4.93 18.92 1.30
CA ALA A 220 5.92 17.86 1.42
C ALA A 220 6.04 17.00 0.14
N GLY A 221 5.45 17.42 -0.98
CA GLY A 221 5.54 16.77 -2.29
C GLY A 221 4.19 16.28 -2.83
N LEU A 222 4.16 15.04 -3.32
CA LEU A 222 3.03 14.45 -4.06
C LEU A 222 2.63 13.08 -3.50
N VAL A 223 1.37 12.70 -3.66
CA VAL A 223 0.86 11.34 -3.40
C VAL A 223 0.25 10.78 -4.69
N PHE A 224 0.58 9.53 -5.00
CA PHE A 224 0.07 8.78 -6.14
C PHE A 224 -0.75 7.59 -5.63
N THR A 225 -2.06 7.66 -5.80
CA THR A 225 -3.02 6.67 -5.30
C THR A 225 -3.58 5.84 -6.45
N PRO A 226 -3.44 4.50 -6.43
CA PRO A 226 -3.97 3.64 -7.48
C PRO A 226 -5.50 3.65 -7.47
N VAL A 227 -6.12 3.76 -8.65
CA VAL A 227 -7.59 3.83 -8.76
C VAL A 227 -8.24 2.46 -8.54
N LEU A 228 -7.63 1.41 -9.08
CA LEU A 228 -8.23 0.06 -9.11
C LEU A 228 -7.88 -0.81 -7.91
N LEU A 229 -6.84 -0.45 -7.15
CA LEU A 229 -6.42 -1.25 -6.00
C LEU A 229 -7.30 -0.93 -4.77
N PRO A 230 -7.61 -1.96 -3.95
CA PRO A 230 -8.34 -1.75 -2.72
C PRO A 230 -7.51 -0.94 -1.72
N TYR A 231 -8.18 -0.20 -0.85
CA TYR A 231 -7.52 0.36 0.33
C TYR A 231 -7.02 -0.79 1.21
N THR A 232 -5.73 -0.83 1.49
CA THR A 232 -5.13 -1.88 2.32
C THR A 232 -4.45 -1.26 3.54
N PRO A 233 -4.98 -1.44 4.76
CA PRO A 233 -4.33 -1.02 5.99
C PRO A 233 -2.89 -1.54 6.10
N GLY A 234 -1.99 -0.74 6.68
CA GLY A 234 -0.56 -1.06 6.70
C GLY A 234 0.09 -0.85 5.34
N TYR A 235 0.91 -1.80 4.89
CA TYR A 235 1.65 -1.66 3.64
C TYR A 235 0.71 -1.72 2.42
N SER A 236 0.53 -0.59 1.73
CA SER A 236 -0.32 -0.51 0.55
C SER A 236 0.49 -0.69 -0.74
N LYS A 237 0.18 -1.74 -1.49
CA LYS A 237 0.79 -2.00 -2.79
C LYS A 237 0.40 -0.89 -3.77
N GLY A 238 1.39 -0.28 -4.41
CA GLY A 238 1.17 0.74 -5.44
C GLY A 238 0.78 2.12 -4.92
N LEU A 239 0.59 2.32 -3.61
CA LEU A 239 0.47 3.67 -3.07
C LEU A 239 1.87 4.27 -2.94
N PHE A 240 2.15 5.35 -3.68
CA PHE A 240 3.45 6.01 -3.64
C PHE A 240 3.33 7.44 -3.11
N ASN A 241 4.39 7.92 -2.47
CA ASN A 241 4.60 9.34 -2.23
C ASN A 241 5.94 9.76 -2.84
N TRP A 242 6.00 11.00 -3.30
CA TRP A 242 7.26 11.65 -3.62
C TRP A 242 7.44 12.83 -2.68
N THR A 243 8.65 13.01 -2.20
CA THR A 243 9.06 14.12 -1.34
C THR A 243 10.43 14.59 -1.82
N PRO A 244 10.65 15.91 -1.96
CA PRO A 244 11.98 16.45 -2.26
C PRO A 244 13.04 15.90 -1.33
N SER A 245 14.24 15.60 -1.83
CA SER A 245 15.30 14.96 -1.04
C SER A 245 15.69 15.74 0.20
N SER A 246 15.66 17.07 0.15
CA SER A 246 15.90 17.95 1.30
C SER A 246 14.83 17.87 2.40
N MET A 247 13.69 17.24 2.12
CA MET A 247 12.57 17.05 3.04
C MET A 247 12.27 15.57 3.31
N LEU A 248 13.06 14.64 2.75
CA LEU A 248 12.93 13.22 3.07
C LEU A 248 13.28 13.02 4.54
N PHE A 249 12.36 12.39 5.25
CA PHE A 249 12.51 12.10 6.66
C PHE A 249 12.30 10.62 6.93
N ALA A 250 12.92 10.14 8.00
CA ALA A 250 12.67 8.83 8.58
C ALA A 250 12.37 8.98 10.07
N ASP A 251 11.61 8.03 10.60
CA ASP A 251 11.32 7.97 12.03
C ASP A 251 12.20 6.91 12.67
N PHE A 252 12.81 7.24 13.81
CA PHE A 252 13.68 6.37 14.59
C PHE A 252 13.20 6.29 16.03
N GLN A 253 13.46 5.17 16.70
CA GLN A 253 13.37 5.14 18.15
C GLN A 253 14.71 5.62 18.73
N LEU A 254 14.65 6.63 19.61
CA LEU A 254 15.83 7.13 20.30
C LEU A 254 16.21 6.17 21.44
N VAL A 255 17.50 5.90 21.63
CA VAL A 255 18.02 5.18 22.80
C VAL A 255 19.13 5.98 23.45
N VAL A 256 19.07 6.11 24.77
CA VAL A 256 20.09 6.82 25.56
C VAL A 256 21.14 5.83 26.06
N GLU A 257 22.40 6.13 25.81
CA GLU A 257 23.54 5.46 26.41
C GLU A 257 24.19 6.39 27.42
N TRP A 258 24.58 5.88 28.59
CA TRP A 258 25.25 6.65 29.64
C TRP A 258 26.70 6.18 29.78
N ARG A 259 27.66 7.11 29.73
CA ARG A 259 29.09 6.83 29.94
C ARG A 259 29.73 7.89 30.85
N GLY A 260 30.90 7.58 31.40
CA GLY A 260 31.68 8.51 32.22
C GLY A 260 31.29 8.54 33.70
N ARG A 261 32.09 9.29 34.47
CA ARG A 261 31.85 9.64 35.87
C ARG A 261 32.12 11.13 36.05
N PRO A 262 31.10 11.99 36.25
CA PRO A 262 29.67 11.66 36.32
C PRO A 262 29.09 11.16 34.98
N PRO A 263 28.00 10.38 34.99
CA PRO A 263 27.38 9.86 33.76
C PRO A 263 26.88 10.99 32.86
N LYS A 264 27.32 10.99 31.60
CA LYS A 264 26.82 11.87 30.53
C LYS A 264 26.04 11.03 29.51
N PRO A 265 24.97 11.57 28.89
CA PRO A 265 24.21 10.86 27.89
C PRO A 265 24.84 10.98 26.50
N GLY A 266 24.69 9.94 25.70
CA GLY A 266 24.79 9.96 24.24
C GLY A 266 23.62 9.21 23.63
N PHE A 267 23.37 9.41 22.34
CA PHE A 267 22.08 9.06 21.76
C PHE A 267 22.23 8.24 20.48
N LYS A 268 21.43 7.19 20.39
CA LYS A 268 21.38 6.26 19.27
C LYS A 268 20.04 6.34 18.56
N LEU A 269 20.07 6.15 17.25
CA LEU A 269 18.92 5.91 16.41
C LEU A 269 18.75 4.42 16.20
N MET A 270 17.59 3.92 16.60
CA MET A 270 17.19 2.53 16.44
C MET A 270 16.10 2.43 15.38
N ILE A 271 16.27 1.49 14.46
CA ILE A 271 15.25 1.06 13.51
C ILE A 271 14.62 -0.23 13.99
N HIS A 272 13.49 -0.61 13.41
CA HIS A 272 12.84 -1.89 13.71
C HIS A 272 12.92 -2.80 12.48
N ASP A 273 13.33 -4.04 12.69
CA ASP A 273 13.27 -5.12 11.70
C ASP A 273 12.51 -6.29 12.30
N LYS A 274 11.33 -6.57 11.76
CA LYS A 274 10.38 -7.57 12.29
C LYS A 274 10.15 -7.34 13.80
N ARG A 275 9.88 -6.08 14.17
CA ARG A 275 9.68 -5.62 15.56
C ARG A 275 10.90 -5.74 16.49
N THR A 276 12.07 -6.09 15.98
CA THR A 276 13.33 -6.10 16.76
C THR A 276 14.06 -4.79 16.58
N GLN A 277 14.46 -4.15 17.69
CA GLN A 277 15.28 -2.94 17.64
C GLN A 277 16.68 -3.26 17.12
N VAL A 278 17.11 -2.55 16.07
CA VAL A 278 18.45 -2.66 15.51
C VAL A 278 19.09 -1.28 15.51
N PHE A 279 20.34 -1.21 16.00
CA PHE A 279 21.13 0.00 15.93
C PHE A 279 21.32 0.40 14.47
N HIS A 280 21.00 1.66 14.15
CA HIS A 280 21.17 2.22 12.82
C HIS A 280 22.33 3.22 12.80
N ASP A 281 22.28 4.24 13.65
CA ASP A 281 23.32 5.27 13.68
C ASP A 281 23.37 5.99 15.04
N TRP A 282 24.41 6.79 15.24
CA TRP A 282 24.47 7.80 16.30
C TRP A 282 23.80 9.10 15.85
N ILE A 283 23.25 9.86 16.80
CA ILE A 283 22.72 11.19 16.53
C ILE A 283 23.41 12.23 17.39
N THR A 284 23.80 13.34 16.75
CA THR A 284 24.24 14.56 17.41
C THR A 284 23.13 15.59 17.32
N PHE A 285 22.70 16.09 18.48
CA PHE A 285 21.64 17.09 18.60
C PHE A 285 22.22 18.51 18.57
N ALA A 286 21.38 19.47 18.17
CA ALA A 286 21.64 20.87 18.48
C ALA A 286 21.67 21.07 20.02
N PRO A 287 22.36 22.10 20.55
CA PRO A 287 22.51 22.28 21.99
C PRO A 287 21.20 22.29 22.79
N ASP A 288 20.18 22.97 22.26
CA ASP A 288 18.87 23.07 22.92
C ASP A 288 18.14 21.72 22.95
N ASP A 289 18.17 20.98 21.84
CA ASP A 289 17.57 19.64 21.76
C ASP A 289 18.31 18.64 22.65
N PHE A 290 19.64 18.72 22.71
CA PHE A 290 20.46 17.89 23.59
C PHE A 290 20.04 18.09 25.04
N GLU A 291 19.91 19.35 25.47
CA GLU A 291 19.50 19.69 26.83
C GLU A 291 18.08 19.21 27.14
N ALA A 292 17.15 19.35 26.18
CA ALA A 292 15.79 18.83 26.32
C ALA A 292 15.77 17.30 26.48
N PHE A 293 16.49 16.55 25.65
CA PHE A 293 16.56 15.09 25.74
C PHE A 293 17.34 14.59 26.95
N ARG A 294 18.33 15.36 27.43
CA ARG A 294 19.05 15.06 28.67
C ARG A 294 18.11 15.09 29.88
N GLN A 295 17.12 15.98 29.88
CA GLN A 295 16.13 16.11 30.95
C GLN A 295 14.93 15.15 30.79
N ASP A 296 14.66 14.66 29.58
CA ASP A 296 13.54 13.75 29.32
C ASP A 296 13.83 12.32 29.81
N LYS A 297 13.23 11.96 30.95
CA LYS A 297 13.30 10.61 31.53
C LYS A 297 12.75 9.51 30.60
N LYS A 298 11.97 9.88 29.57
CA LYS A 298 11.40 8.97 28.57
C LYS A 298 12.14 9.03 27.23
N ALA A 299 13.28 9.72 27.14
CA ALA A 299 14.03 9.89 25.89
C ALA A 299 14.27 8.56 25.16
N SER A 300 14.64 7.49 25.88
CA SER A 300 14.98 6.18 25.29
C SER A 300 13.81 5.40 24.67
N SER A 301 12.58 5.93 24.72
CA SER A 301 11.42 5.36 24.05
C SER A 301 10.70 6.35 23.13
N ARG A 302 11.24 7.58 22.97
CA ARG A 302 10.69 8.55 22.05
C ARG A 302 10.91 8.10 20.61
N ILE A 303 9.87 8.23 19.81
CA ILE A 303 10.00 8.19 18.35
C ILE A 303 10.34 9.59 17.89
N VAL A 304 11.42 9.73 17.12
CA VAL A 304 11.91 11.00 16.60
C VAL A 304 11.91 10.96 15.07
N GLU A 305 11.45 12.04 14.47
CA GLU A 305 11.53 12.27 13.04
C GLU A 305 12.85 12.98 12.75
N CYS A 306 13.60 12.46 11.78
CA CYS A 306 14.89 13.00 11.38
C CYS A 306 14.96 13.16 9.86
N VAL A 307 15.68 14.17 9.40
CA VAL A 307 16.07 14.37 8.00
C VAL A 307 17.55 14.08 7.85
N TYR A 308 17.97 13.51 6.73
CA TYR A 308 19.39 13.30 6.47
C TYR A 308 20.02 14.58 5.93
N ASP A 309 21.13 15.02 6.53
CA ASP A 309 21.86 16.21 6.13
C ASP A 309 23.32 15.82 5.86
N PRO A 310 23.80 15.89 4.60
CA PRO A 310 25.17 15.53 4.22
C PRO A 310 26.26 16.37 4.91
N GLU A 311 25.94 17.57 5.35
CA GLU A 311 26.88 18.47 6.04
C GLU A 311 26.74 18.41 7.57
N TRP A 312 25.78 17.63 8.09
CA TRP A 312 25.59 17.50 9.53
C TRP A 312 26.73 16.71 10.16
N LEU A 313 27.40 17.33 11.13
CA LEU A 313 28.49 16.71 11.87
C LEU A 313 27.92 15.77 12.92
N THR A 314 28.23 14.48 12.78
CA THR A 314 27.80 13.43 13.67
C THR A 314 28.98 12.84 14.42
N PHE A 315 28.91 12.85 15.75
CA PHE A 315 29.89 12.21 16.60
C PHE A 315 29.64 10.70 16.72
N ILE A 316 30.65 9.93 16.36
CA ILE A 316 30.73 8.47 16.46
C ILE A 316 31.69 8.14 17.62
N PRO A 317 31.16 7.68 18.78
CA PRO A 317 31.99 7.36 19.93
C PRO A 317 32.84 6.13 19.68
N SER A 318 33.96 6.02 20.40
CA SER A 318 34.77 4.80 20.40
C SER A 318 34.02 3.61 21.00
N HIS A 319 34.54 2.40 20.79
CA HIS A 319 34.05 1.18 21.43
C HIS A 319 34.25 1.18 22.95
N ASP A 320 35.14 2.03 23.48
CA ASP A 320 35.29 2.19 24.92
C ASP A 320 34.05 2.89 25.53
N LYS A 321 33.28 2.12 26.30
CA LYS A 321 32.07 2.60 26.97
C LYS A 321 32.35 3.38 28.26
N SER A 322 33.62 3.57 28.64
CA SER A 322 33.99 4.28 29.86
C SER A 322 33.82 5.80 29.75
N THR A 323 34.03 6.39 28.56
CA THR A 323 34.00 7.84 28.33
C THR A 323 33.35 8.21 26.99
N TRP A 324 32.96 9.49 26.87
CA TRP A 324 32.56 10.13 25.61
C TRP A 324 33.69 10.93 24.95
N ASP A 325 34.81 11.12 25.64
CA ASP A 325 35.89 12.00 25.18
C ASP A 325 36.70 11.38 24.02
N SER A 326 36.58 10.06 23.82
CA SER A 326 37.26 9.32 22.76
C SER A 326 36.28 8.92 21.65
N GLY A 327 36.51 9.48 20.47
CA GLY A 327 35.82 9.13 19.23
C GLY A 327 36.36 7.87 18.57
N SER A 328 35.57 7.26 17.68
CA SER A 328 36.06 6.17 16.83
C SER A 328 37.16 6.67 15.89
N THR A 329 38.27 5.94 15.82
CA THR A 329 39.42 6.26 14.94
C THR A 329 39.12 6.04 13.46
N GLU A 330 38.04 5.33 13.14
CA GLU A 330 37.58 5.11 11.75
C GLU A 330 36.98 6.37 11.12
N PHE A 331 36.60 7.36 11.94
CA PHE A 331 35.95 8.59 11.48
C PHE A 331 36.78 9.79 11.91
N THR A 332 37.15 10.65 10.97
CA THR A 332 37.86 11.91 11.25
C THR A 332 37.32 12.98 10.33
N ALA A 333 36.68 13.99 10.89
CA ALA A 333 36.24 15.18 10.14
C ALA A 333 37.30 16.27 10.30
N THR A 334 37.67 16.94 9.22
CA THR A 334 38.78 17.91 9.18
C THR A 334 38.59 19.08 10.16
N ASP A 335 37.35 19.43 10.46
CA ASP A 335 36.93 20.56 11.29
C ASP A 335 36.79 20.23 12.78
N ARG A 336 36.58 18.96 13.15
CA ARG A 336 36.31 18.53 14.54
C ARG A 336 37.26 17.44 15.06
N GLY A 337 38.04 16.82 14.19
CA GLY A 337 38.99 15.77 14.52
C GLY A 337 38.38 14.36 14.59
N VAL A 338 39.04 13.48 15.35
CA VAL A 338 38.71 12.05 15.49
C VAL A 338 37.34 11.85 16.13
N GLY A 339 36.60 10.85 15.63
CA GLY A 339 35.23 10.54 16.03
C GLY A 339 34.15 11.29 15.28
N TRP A 340 34.48 12.31 14.50
CA TRP A 340 33.47 13.09 13.79
C TRP A 340 33.35 12.65 12.33
N ARG A 341 32.12 12.61 11.82
CA ARG A 341 31.78 12.32 10.43
C ARG A 341 30.88 13.43 9.88
N LYS A 342 31.13 13.87 8.64
CA LYS A 342 30.14 14.65 7.88
C LYS A 342 29.05 13.72 7.34
N GLY A 343 27.80 14.13 7.49
CA GLY A 343 26.64 13.34 7.08
C GLY A 343 26.04 12.60 8.26
N GLY A 344 24.76 12.85 8.49
CA GLY A 344 23.98 12.12 9.49
C GLY A 344 22.54 12.60 9.58
N TRP A 345 21.82 11.96 10.50
CA TRP A 345 20.42 12.25 10.76
C TRP A 345 20.28 13.43 11.71
N LYS A 346 19.65 14.50 11.22
CA LYS A 346 19.32 15.69 11.97
C LYS A 346 17.91 15.60 12.53
N PHE A 347 17.76 15.86 13.82
CA PHE A 347 16.46 15.88 14.49
C PHE A 347 15.53 16.96 13.94
N VAL A 348 14.25 16.61 13.76
CA VAL A 348 13.18 17.54 13.39
C VAL A 348 12.18 17.69 14.52
N ARG A 349 11.63 16.57 15.01
CA ARG A 349 10.58 16.58 16.05
C ARG A 349 10.36 15.21 16.67
N CYS A 350 9.73 15.19 17.85
CA CYS A 350 9.15 13.97 18.40
C CYS A 350 7.83 13.59 17.69
N ARG A 351 7.55 12.29 17.62
CA ARG A 351 6.34 11.70 17.02
C ARG A 351 5.50 10.97 18.08
N PRO A 352 4.77 11.71 18.93
CA PRO A 352 3.94 11.12 19.99
C PRO A 352 2.74 10.32 19.44
N ASP A 353 2.39 10.53 18.16
CA ASP A 353 1.40 9.76 17.41
C ASP A 353 1.88 8.34 17.06
N ARG A 354 3.14 8.00 17.36
CA ARG A 354 3.76 6.71 17.04
C ARG A 354 4.28 5.99 18.27
N SER A 355 4.06 4.68 18.30
CA SER A 355 4.60 3.75 19.30
C SER A 355 5.93 3.13 18.86
N MET A 356 6.20 3.12 17.55
CA MET A 356 7.36 2.47 16.92
C MET A 356 7.68 3.14 15.57
N PRO A 357 8.95 3.15 15.14
CA PRO A 357 9.35 3.61 13.80
C PRO A 357 8.80 2.67 12.72
N LEU A 358 8.82 3.07 11.46
CA LEU A 358 8.49 2.14 10.37
C LEU A 358 9.54 1.03 10.26
N GLU A 359 9.13 -0.10 9.67
CA GLU A 359 10.02 -1.24 9.43
C GLU A 359 11.19 -0.85 8.52
N ARG A 360 12.33 -1.52 8.71
CA ARG A 360 13.61 -1.28 8.01
C ARG A 360 13.47 -1.04 6.51
N ASN A 361 12.60 -1.77 5.82
CA ASN A 361 12.41 -1.63 4.37
C ASN A 361 12.01 -0.21 3.95
N PHE A 362 11.25 0.53 4.78
CA PHE A 362 10.90 1.92 4.47
C PHE A 362 12.12 2.84 4.54
N LEU A 363 13.00 2.63 5.51
CA LEU A 363 14.25 3.39 5.60
C LEU A 363 15.14 3.15 4.39
N VAL A 364 15.28 1.89 3.95
CA VAL A 364 16.05 1.54 2.75
C VAL A 364 15.49 2.26 1.52
N MET A 365 14.17 2.38 1.39
CA MET A 365 13.54 3.16 0.31
C MET A 365 13.85 4.66 0.44
N ILE A 366 13.80 5.23 1.64
CA ILE A 366 14.12 6.64 1.87
C ILE A 366 15.58 6.96 1.53
N GLU A 367 16.52 6.13 1.99
CA GLU A 367 17.96 6.29 1.71
C GLU A 367 18.24 6.19 0.21
N LYS A 368 17.59 5.22 -0.47
CA LYS A 368 17.71 5.08 -1.92
C LYS A 368 17.11 6.29 -2.65
N ALA A 369 15.94 6.78 -2.24
CA ALA A 369 15.30 7.94 -2.83
C ALA A 369 16.14 9.21 -2.67
N ALA A 370 16.79 9.38 -1.51
CA ALA A 370 17.70 10.50 -1.27
C ALA A 370 18.90 10.50 -2.22
N GLY A 371 19.41 9.31 -2.59
CA GLY A 371 20.47 9.17 -3.59
C GLY A 371 20.02 9.34 -5.05
N GLU A 372 18.76 9.01 -5.35
CA GLU A 372 18.18 9.17 -6.70
C GLU A 372 17.72 10.59 -7.01
N ASP A 373 17.35 11.35 -5.96
CA ASP A 373 17.01 12.78 -5.99
C ASP A 373 16.06 13.21 -7.12
N ILE A 374 15.00 12.42 -7.33
CA ILE A 374 13.98 12.65 -8.35
C ILE A 374 13.37 14.05 -8.17
N LYS A 375 13.35 14.83 -9.24
CA LYS A 375 12.87 16.23 -9.25
C LYS A 375 11.46 16.35 -9.82
N LEU A 376 10.78 17.46 -9.54
CA LEU A 376 9.42 17.74 -10.05
C LEU A 376 9.35 17.75 -11.57
N ASP A 377 10.31 18.38 -12.24
CA ASP A 377 10.40 18.44 -13.69
C ASP A 377 10.66 17.06 -14.31
N GLU A 378 11.26 16.14 -13.56
CA GLU A 378 11.41 14.75 -13.97
C GLU A 378 10.09 13.97 -13.81
N ILE A 379 9.36 14.15 -12.70
CA ILE A 379 8.03 13.57 -12.50
C ILE A 379 7.06 14.00 -13.59
N GLU A 380 7.10 15.27 -13.96
CA GLU A 380 6.30 15.81 -15.05
C GLU A 380 6.63 15.14 -16.40
N ARG A 381 7.91 14.81 -16.63
CA ARG A 381 8.36 14.07 -17.82
C ARG A 381 7.94 12.60 -17.79
N PHE A 382 7.81 11.99 -16.60
CA PHE A 382 7.30 10.62 -16.46
C PHE A 382 5.83 10.50 -16.88
N PHE A 383 5.02 11.52 -16.60
CA PHE A 383 3.58 11.51 -16.85
C PHE A 383 3.14 12.76 -17.64
N PRO A 384 3.51 12.87 -18.93
CA PRO A 384 3.15 14.04 -19.73
C PRO A 384 1.63 14.15 -19.90
N ASP A 385 1.13 15.39 -19.94
CA ASP A 385 -0.31 15.67 -20.10
C ASP A 385 -0.87 15.08 -21.42
N ASP A 386 -0.02 15.06 -22.45
CA ASP A 386 -0.30 14.44 -23.74
C ASP A 386 0.52 13.15 -23.89
N PRO A 387 -0.13 11.97 -23.92
CA PRO A 387 0.56 10.69 -24.07
C PRO A 387 1.40 10.57 -25.35
N SER A 388 1.10 11.36 -26.39
CA SER A 388 1.86 11.38 -27.64
C SER A 388 3.26 12.00 -27.47
N LYS A 389 3.48 12.76 -26.39
CA LYS A 389 4.76 13.38 -26.03
C LYS A 389 5.64 12.50 -25.14
N LYS A 390 5.23 11.24 -24.84
CA LYS A 390 6.11 10.31 -24.12
C LYS A 390 7.41 10.16 -24.93
N PRO A 391 8.59 10.45 -24.34
CA PRO A 391 9.84 10.25 -25.04
C PRO A 391 9.95 8.78 -25.40
N GLN A 392 9.94 8.47 -26.71
CA GLN A 392 10.34 7.16 -27.19
C GLN A 392 11.78 6.95 -26.72
N GLN A 393 12.00 6.06 -25.75
CA GLN A 393 13.31 5.53 -25.47
C GLN A 393 13.76 4.75 -26.71
N LYS A 394 14.40 5.45 -27.66
CA LYS A 394 15.24 4.80 -28.66
C LYS A 394 16.35 4.09 -27.89
N SER A 395 16.31 2.76 -27.90
CA SER A 395 17.45 1.94 -27.51
C SER A 395 18.65 2.39 -28.36
N ARG A 396 19.55 3.16 -27.74
CA ARG A 396 20.80 3.59 -28.34
C ARG A 396 21.83 2.56 -27.92
N HIS A 397 21.95 1.49 -28.69
CA HIS A 397 23.15 0.66 -28.64
C HIS A 397 24.32 1.49 -29.18
N GLU A 398 25.10 2.08 -28.28
CA GLU A 398 26.45 2.55 -28.60
C GLU A 398 27.38 1.33 -28.63
N THR A 399 27.83 0.98 -29.84
CA THR A 399 28.94 0.05 -30.07
C THR A 399 30.26 0.83 -29.89
N PRO A 400 31.28 0.29 -29.19
CA PRO A 400 32.55 1.00 -29.00
C PRO A 400 33.34 1.08 -30.30
N SER A 401 33.93 2.25 -30.56
CA SER A 401 34.83 2.52 -31.68
C SER A 401 36.14 1.74 -31.55
N THR A 402 36.41 0.87 -32.52
CA THR A 402 37.76 0.38 -32.81
C THR A 402 38.36 1.27 -33.89
N SER A 403 39.54 1.80 -33.59
CA SER A 403 40.47 2.42 -34.51
C SER A 403 40.98 1.38 -35.51
N GLU A 404 40.98 1.68 -36.80
CA GLU A 404 42.16 1.51 -37.65
C GLU A 404 41.94 2.15 -39.03
N ASP A 405 42.93 2.94 -39.41
CA ASP A 405 43.10 3.56 -40.72
C ASP A 405 43.39 2.53 -41.82
N PHE A 406 43.27 3.00 -43.07
CA PHE A 406 43.62 2.39 -44.36
C PHE A 406 42.52 1.62 -45.12
N ALA A 407 41.87 2.37 -46.01
CA ALA A 407 41.33 1.86 -47.28
C ALA A 407 42.46 1.76 -48.33
N PRO A 408 42.32 0.94 -49.41
CA PRO A 408 41.79 1.48 -50.68
C PRO A 408 41.04 0.40 -51.54
N PRO A 409 40.70 0.58 -52.84
CA PRO A 409 39.31 0.82 -53.25
C PRO A 409 38.72 -0.13 -54.34
N ASN A 410 37.40 -0.03 -54.51
CA ASN A 410 36.60 -0.24 -55.73
C ASN A 410 36.49 -1.64 -56.39
N LYS A 411 35.25 -2.13 -56.52
CA LYS A 411 34.63 -2.52 -57.82
C LYS A 411 33.11 -2.74 -57.71
N LYS A 412 32.38 -2.12 -58.66
CA LYS A 412 30.96 -2.30 -58.99
C LYS A 412 30.67 -3.75 -59.44
N LYS A 413 29.50 -4.33 -59.12
CA LYS A 413 28.34 -4.58 -60.03
C LYS A 413 27.34 -5.64 -59.48
N ARG A 414 26.05 -5.31 -59.63
CA ARG A 414 24.87 -6.18 -59.94
C ARG A 414 24.45 -7.33 -59.01
N GLY A 415 23.25 -7.18 -58.42
CA GLY A 415 22.04 -7.86 -58.90
C GLY A 415 21.62 -9.20 -58.26
N GLY A 416 20.43 -9.20 -57.62
CA GLY A 416 19.45 -10.30 -57.70
C GLY A 416 19.39 -11.33 -56.58
N GLY A 417 18.28 -11.34 -55.84
CA GLY A 417 17.47 -12.56 -55.63
C GLY A 417 17.73 -13.49 -54.42
N VAL A 418 16.70 -13.55 -53.55
CA VAL A 418 16.10 -14.74 -52.90
C VAL A 418 16.76 -15.37 -51.65
N ALA A 419 15.95 -15.37 -50.57
CA ALA A 419 15.76 -16.32 -49.46
C ALA A 419 16.94 -16.86 -48.61
N GLY A 420 16.75 -16.82 -47.28
CA GLY A 420 17.49 -17.67 -46.34
C GLY A 420 17.58 -17.07 -44.93
N GLY A 421 16.67 -17.47 -44.05
CA GLY A 421 16.58 -16.96 -42.68
C GLY A 421 17.74 -17.36 -41.77
N ARG A 422 18.03 -16.48 -40.80
CA ARG A 422 18.70 -16.78 -39.52
C ARG A 422 18.13 -15.84 -38.45
N GLN A 423 17.15 -16.33 -37.69
CA GLN A 423 16.70 -15.69 -36.45
C GLN A 423 17.68 -16.03 -35.33
N GLY A 424 18.09 -15.02 -34.55
CA GLY A 424 18.98 -15.16 -33.41
C GLY A 424 18.38 -15.98 -32.25
N PRO A 425 19.18 -16.30 -31.22
CA PRO A 425 18.75 -17.11 -30.09
C PRO A 425 17.67 -16.38 -29.29
N GLY A 426 16.54 -17.06 -29.09
CA GLY A 426 15.43 -16.56 -28.27
C GLY A 426 15.80 -16.66 -26.79
N THR A 427 15.65 -15.57 -26.06
CA THR A 427 15.81 -15.52 -24.61
C THR A 427 14.62 -16.21 -23.93
N GLY A 428 14.75 -17.49 -23.58
CA GLY A 428 13.74 -18.23 -22.85
C GLY A 428 14.20 -19.62 -22.40
N VAL A 429 13.66 -20.11 -21.28
CA VAL A 429 13.90 -21.48 -20.76
C VAL A 429 12.98 -22.46 -21.49
N CYS A 430 13.47 -23.63 -21.86
CA CYS A 430 12.65 -24.65 -22.53
C CYS A 430 11.57 -25.18 -21.59
N TYR A 431 10.32 -25.03 -21.99
CA TYR A 431 9.16 -25.44 -21.20
C TYR A 431 9.09 -26.96 -20.96
N ASP A 432 9.48 -27.77 -21.95
CA ASP A 432 9.53 -29.24 -21.82
C ASP A 432 10.59 -29.66 -20.80
N PHE A 433 11.78 -29.05 -20.86
CA PHE A 433 12.83 -29.31 -19.87
C PHE A 433 12.43 -28.85 -18.46
N GLN A 434 11.80 -27.67 -18.35
CA GLN A 434 11.38 -27.12 -17.06
C GLN A 434 10.33 -28.00 -16.36
N ASN A 435 9.37 -28.53 -17.10
CA ASN A 435 8.25 -29.27 -16.50
C ASN A 435 8.48 -30.79 -16.43
N LYS A 436 9.25 -31.36 -17.37
CA LYS A 436 9.46 -32.81 -17.46
C LYS A 436 10.88 -33.25 -17.10
N GLY A 437 11.82 -32.30 -16.97
CA GLY A 437 13.25 -32.61 -16.79
C GLY A 437 13.95 -33.09 -18.05
N GLU A 438 13.23 -33.24 -19.16
CA GLU A 438 13.70 -33.85 -20.41
C GLU A 438 13.17 -33.06 -21.61
N CYS A 439 14.02 -32.78 -22.59
CA CYS A 439 13.61 -32.15 -23.86
C CYS A 439 13.99 -33.05 -25.03
N GLN A 440 13.00 -33.43 -25.85
CA GLN A 440 13.19 -34.29 -27.02
C GLN A 440 14.11 -33.67 -28.09
N ARG A 441 14.27 -32.34 -28.10
CA ARG A 441 15.15 -31.62 -29.04
C ARG A 441 16.61 -31.58 -28.56
N GLY A 442 16.89 -32.00 -27.32
CA GLY A 442 18.24 -32.10 -26.77
C GLY A 442 19.10 -30.86 -27.06
N ARG A 443 20.28 -31.08 -27.66
CA ARG A 443 21.27 -30.04 -27.98
C ARG A 443 20.86 -29.13 -29.14
N TYR A 444 19.78 -29.47 -29.83
CA TYR A 444 19.22 -28.70 -30.96
C TYR A 444 18.01 -27.87 -30.52
N CYS A 445 17.70 -27.82 -29.21
CA CYS A 445 16.68 -26.92 -28.68
C CYS A 445 17.16 -25.46 -28.73
N HIS A 446 16.29 -24.57 -29.20
CA HIS A 446 16.57 -23.12 -29.30
C HIS A 446 16.44 -22.39 -27.96
N PHE A 447 15.92 -23.07 -26.93
CA PHE A 447 15.67 -22.53 -25.59
C PHE A 447 16.62 -23.16 -24.56
N SER A 448 16.90 -22.48 -23.45
CA SER A 448 17.89 -22.93 -22.48
C SER A 448 17.40 -24.11 -21.63
N HIS A 449 18.32 -25.03 -21.29
CA HIS A 449 18.09 -26.16 -20.38
C HIS A 449 18.81 -25.94 -19.03
N CYS A 450 18.87 -24.71 -18.54
CA CYS A 450 19.40 -24.38 -17.21
C CYS A 450 18.23 -24.34 -16.22
N ALA A 451 18.32 -25.06 -15.09
CA ALA A 451 17.34 -25.00 -13.99
C ALA A 451 17.43 -23.70 -13.16
N CYS A 452 18.01 -22.66 -13.75
CA CYS A 452 18.50 -21.44 -13.12
C CYS A 452 17.57 -20.32 -13.59
N ASN A 453 16.66 -19.86 -12.74
CA ASN A 453 15.65 -18.88 -13.14
C ASN A 453 16.32 -17.54 -13.56
N SER A 454 16.09 -17.15 -14.81
CA SER A 454 16.30 -15.84 -15.49
C SER A 454 17.59 -15.01 -15.34
N THR A 455 18.63 -15.44 -14.62
CA THR A 455 19.94 -14.75 -14.60
C THR A 455 21.11 -15.70 -14.30
N CYS A 456 21.52 -16.57 -15.25
CA CYS A 456 22.79 -17.29 -15.15
C CYS A 456 23.74 -17.01 -16.33
N SER A 457 25.02 -16.74 -16.02
CA SER A 457 26.16 -16.65 -16.94
C SER A 457 26.78 -18.03 -17.27
N CYS A 458 25.96 -19.06 -17.41
CA CYS A 458 26.39 -20.44 -17.63
C CYS A 458 26.81 -20.64 -19.10
N THR A 459 28.07 -20.96 -19.39
CA THR A 459 28.59 -21.11 -20.77
C THR A 459 28.21 -22.45 -21.42
N PRO A 460 28.03 -22.52 -22.77
CA PRO A 460 27.44 -23.68 -23.46
C PRO A 460 28.32 -24.95 -23.49
N THR A 461 29.57 -24.88 -23.05
CA THR A 461 30.57 -25.94 -23.27
C THR A 461 30.61 -27.02 -22.18
N LYS A 462 29.75 -26.95 -21.15
CA LYS A 462 29.63 -28.00 -20.13
C LYS A 462 28.17 -28.33 -19.79
N ASN A 463 27.42 -28.84 -20.77
CA ASN A 463 26.15 -29.52 -20.49
C ASN A 463 26.42 -31.01 -20.27
N THR A 464 26.48 -31.45 -19.02
CA THR A 464 26.35 -32.88 -18.68
C THR A 464 24.91 -33.31 -18.92
N TYR A 465 24.73 -34.16 -19.93
CA TYR A 465 23.52 -34.95 -20.09
C TYR A 465 23.41 -35.94 -18.94
N GLY A 466 22.28 -35.93 -18.24
CA GLY A 466 21.91 -36.98 -17.30
C GLY A 466 22.39 -36.77 -15.86
N GLN A 467 21.43 -36.97 -14.94
CA GLN A 467 21.56 -37.13 -13.49
C GLN A 467 21.56 -35.84 -12.65
N ARG A 468 20.48 -35.68 -11.87
CA ARG A 468 20.36 -34.75 -10.74
C ARG A 468 21.14 -35.35 -9.57
N PRO A 469 22.19 -34.69 -9.02
CA PRO A 469 22.85 -35.18 -7.82
C PRO A 469 21.89 -35.23 -6.64
N SER A 470 21.82 -36.41 -6.02
CA SER A 470 21.14 -36.72 -4.76
C SER A 470 21.89 -36.07 -3.59
N TYR A 471 21.22 -35.23 -2.79
CA TYR A 471 21.15 -35.32 -1.32
C TYR A 471 20.42 -34.10 -0.73
N ARG A 472 19.13 -34.27 -0.45
CA ARG A 472 18.49 -34.01 0.85
C ARG A 472 17.02 -34.45 0.73
N ARG A 473 16.82 -35.77 0.81
CA ARG A 473 15.58 -36.39 1.27
C ARG A 473 15.85 -36.85 2.69
N ASN A 474 15.08 -36.35 3.64
CA ASN A 474 14.62 -37.20 4.73
C ASN A 474 13.23 -37.66 4.28
N ASP A 475 13.18 -38.90 3.82
CA ASP A 475 12.00 -39.64 3.40
C ASP A 475 11.39 -40.38 4.59
N TYR A 476 10.07 -40.25 4.76
CA TYR A 476 9.08 -41.22 5.27
C TYR A 476 7.74 -40.46 5.03
N ASP A 477 6.77 -40.83 4.19
CA ASP A 477 6.34 -42.11 3.66
C ASP A 477 5.75 -41.90 2.25
N ALA A 478 6.15 -42.75 1.28
CA ALA A 478 5.48 -42.89 0.00
C ALA A 478 4.57 -44.13 0.03
N PRO A 479 3.28 -44.04 -0.35
CA PRO A 479 2.55 -45.20 -0.82
C PRO A 479 2.85 -45.46 -2.31
N PRO A 480 2.75 -46.71 -2.78
CA PRO A 480 3.33 -47.15 -4.04
C PRO A 480 2.51 -46.71 -5.27
N SER A 481 3.19 -46.51 -6.39
CA SER A 481 2.59 -46.28 -7.70
C SER A 481 2.14 -47.59 -8.39
N PRO A 482 1.23 -47.50 -9.39
CA PRO A 482 0.47 -48.64 -9.92
C PRO A 482 0.91 -49.08 -11.33
N GLU A 483 0.83 -50.37 -11.62
CA GLU A 483 0.69 -51.02 -12.95
C GLU A 483 0.00 -52.38 -12.65
N THR A 484 -0.89 -53.03 -13.42
CA THR A 484 -1.34 -52.99 -14.83
C THR A 484 -2.61 -53.87 -14.93
N SER A 485 -3.44 -53.67 -15.97
CA SER A 485 -4.67 -54.39 -16.42
C SER A 485 -4.50 -55.93 -16.62
N PRO A 486 -5.50 -56.80 -16.96
CA PRO A 486 -6.78 -56.56 -17.70
C PRO A 486 -8.00 -57.48 -17.33
N GLN A 487 -9.07 -57.44 -18.16
CA GLN A 487 -10.24 -58.36 -18.30
C GLN A 487 -11.44 -58.10 -17.36
N SER A 488 -12.72 -58.20 -17.71
CA SER A 488 -13.48 -58.51 -18.95
C SER A 488 -15.00 -58.51 -18.64
N ILE A 489 -15.86 -58.41 -19.67
CA ILE A 489 -17.27 -58.90 -19.77
C ILE A 489 -18.44 -58.00 -19.29
N ALA A 490 -19.34 -57.72 -20.27
CA ALA A 490 -20.82 -57.57 -20.26
C ALA A 490 -21.47 -56.49 -19.37
N ASP A 491 -22.64 -55.89 -19.64
CA ASP A 491 -23.68 -56.00 -20.68
C ASP A 491 -24.50 -54.68 -20.55
N ALA A 492 -24.86 -54.03 -21.66
CA ALA A 492 -26.22 -53.96 -22.22
C ALA A 492 -27.16 -52.83 -21.71
N SER A 493 -27.78 -52.16 -22.70
CA SER A 493 -29.08 -51.44 -22.69
C SER A 493 -29.22 -50.15 -21.86
N SER A 494 -29.90 -49.09 -22.24
CA SER A 494 -30.74 -48.75 -23.40
C SER A 494 -31.11 -47.24 -23.35
N VAL A 495 -31.26 -46.66 -24.53
CA VAL A 495 -31.72 -45.32 -24.97
C VAL A 495 -33.27 -45.17 -24.74
N PRO A 496 -34.02 -44.09 -25.08
CA PRO A 496 -33.92 -42.61 -24.98
C PRO A 496 -35.15 -41.96 -24.23
N ASP A 497 -35.23 -40.62 -24.12
CA ASP A 497 -36.11 -39.75 -24.95
C ASP A 497 -36.71 -38.49 -24.26
N LYS A 498 -36.75 -37.42 -25.06
CA LYS A 498 -37.74 -36.32 -25.19
C LYS A 498 -37.92 -35.19 -24.16
N SER A 499 -37.75 -33.99 -24.74
CA SER A 499 -38.35 -32.67 -24.45
C SER A 499 -39.86 -32.64 -24.82
N PRO A 500 -40.70 -31.58 -24.58
CA PRO A 500 -40.53 -30.23 -25.17
C PRO A 500 -41.16 -28.98 -24.46
N SER A 501 -40.69 -27.80 -24.92
CA SER A 501 -41.30 -26.46 -25.19
C SER A 501 -42.58 -25.91 -24.50
N LEU A 502 -42.59 -24.57 -24.29
CA LEU A 502 -43.49 -23.49 -24.81
C LEU A 502 -43.46 -22.28 -23.84
N HIS A 503 -43.07 -21.03 -24.17
CA HIS A 503 -43.52 -19.97 -25.12
C HIS A 503 -44.47 -18.89 -24.52
N HIS A 504 -44.24 -17.65 -24.98
CA HIS A 504 -45.09 -16.43 -25.02
C HIS A 504 -45.06 -15.44 -23.84
N THR A 505 -45.16 -14.10 -23.97
CA THR A 505 -44.77 -13.01 -24.92
C THR A 505 -45.43 -11.69 -24.45
N ASN A 506 -44.87 -10.53 -24.89
CA ASN A 506 -45.49 -9.20 -25.12
C ASN A 506 -45.74 -8.26 -23.91
N SER A 507 -45.85 -6.93 -24.03
CA SER A 507 -45.25 -5.79 -24.80
C SER A 507 -46.14 -4.54 -24.58
N PHE A 508 -45.72 -3.35 -25.09
CA PHE A 508 -46.41 -2.03 -25.28
C PHE A 508 -46.23 -0.95 -24.19
N GLU A 509 -45.51 0.17 -24.44
CA GLU A 509 -45.84 1.47 -25.14
C GLU A 509 -46.52 2.51 -24.20
N ARG A 510 -46.32 3.86 -24.20
CA ARG A 510 -46.16 4.89 -25.26
C ARG A 510 -45.92 6.34 -24.70
N ASN A 511 -45.27 7.23 -25.50
CA ASN A 511 -45.46 8.70 -25.79
C ASN A 511 -45.47 9.81 -24.69
N SER A 512 -45.14 11.12 -24.89
CA SER A 512 -44.62 11.99 -25.98
C SER A 512 -44.46 13.49 -25.56
N SER A 513 -43.64 14.27 -26.31
CA SER A 513 -43.70 15.76 -26.61
C SER A 513 -43.26 16.78 -25.51
N MET A 514 -42.72 18.01 -25.72
CA MET A 514 -42.40 18.90 -26.86
C MET A 514 -41.44 20.07 -26.40
N LYS A 515 -40.84 20.81 -27.35
CA LYS A 515 -39.81 21.90 -27.23
C LYS A 515 -40.34 23.30 -26.85
N THR A 516 -39.47 24.19 -26.31
CA THR A 516 -39.32 25.63 -26.68
C THR A 516 -37.98 26.25 -26.19
N ASP A 517 -37.41 27.15 -27.01
CA ASP A 517 -36.13 27.88 -26.89
C ASP A 517 -36.12 29.08 -25.91
N GLY A 518 -34.92 29.45 -25.43
CA GLY A 518 -34.60 30.79 -24.89
C GLY A 518 -33.32 30.86 -24.03
N THR A 519 -32.24 31.43 -24.57
CA THR A 519 -31.03 31.96 -23.86
C THR A 519 -30.97 33.48 -24.09
N PRO A 520 -30.25 34.33 -23.30
CA PRO A 520 -28.92 34.12 -22.66
C PRO A 520 -28.86 34.59 -21.18
N GLY A 521 -27.83 34.41 -20.36
CA GLY A 521 -26.49 33.82 -20.48
C GLY A 521 -25.85 33.89 -19.08
N GLU A 522 -25.02 32.91 -18.71
CA GLU A 522 -24.32 32.88 -17.42
C GLU A 522 -22.91 32.28 -17.56
N GLU A 523 -22.06 32.73 -16.65
CA GLU A 523 -20.63 32.54 -16.50
C GLU A 523 -20.26 31.07 -16.20
N GLU A 524 -19.13 30.62 -16.76
CA GLU A 524 -18.70 29.21 -16.76
C GLU A 524 -17.98 28.85 -15.43
N GLU A 525 -18.65 28.08 -14.56
CA GLU A 525 -18.09 27.42 -13.38
C GLU A 525 -18.09 25.88 -13.57
N ALA A 526 -16.96 25.26 -13.20
CA ALA A 526 -16.75 23.85 -12.85
C ALA A 526 -17.23 22.76 -13.83
N GLY A 527 -16.27 22.22 -14.61
CA GLY A 527 -16.46 21.06 -15.48
C GLY A 527 -16.92 19.79 -14.76
N GLU A 528 -18.14 19.36 -15.09
CA GLU A 528 -18.69 18.04 -14.83
C GLU A 528 -17.99 16.96 -15.68
N LEU A 529 -17.73 15.82 -15.06
CA LEU A 529 -17.21 14.62 -15.71
C LEU A 529 -18.35 13.89 -16.42
N THR A 530 -18.54 14.13 -17.72
CA THR A 530 -19.27 13.22 -18.59
C THR A 530 -18.44 12.92 -19.83
N ASP A 531 -17.98 11.68 -19.95
CA ASP A 531 -17.69 11.04 -21.24
C ASP A 531 -17.60 9.52 -21.02
N ASN A 532 -18.77 8.88 -21.12
CA ASN A 532 -18.90 7.44 -21.27
C ASN A 532 -19.16 7.16 -22.76
N SER A 533 -18.16 6.73 -23.50
CA SER A 533 -18.37 5.85 -24.66
C SER A 533 -17.09 5.18 -25.10
N ASN A 534 -17.21 3.88 -25.41
CA ASN A 534 -16.21 2.98 -25.98
C ASN A 534 -15.25 2.28 -25.00
N LEU A 535 -15.82 1.39 -24.18
CA LEU A 535 -15.11 0.18 -23.76
C LEU A 535 -15.89 -1.04 -24.28
N HIS A 536 -15.27 -1.76 -25.20
CA HIS A 536 -15.70 -3.08 -25.65
C HIS A 536 -15.74 -4.04 -24.45
N ILE A 537 -16.94 -4.27 -23.92
CA ILE A 537 -17.22 -5.32 -22.96
C ILE A 537 -17.30 -6.62 -23.75
N ASN A 538 -16.21 -7.38 -23.80
CA ASN A 538 -16.22 -8.82 -24.08
C ASN A 538 -14.85 -9.45 -23.81
N SER A 539 -14.52 -9.60 -22.52
CA SER A 539 -13.66 -10.67 -21.99
C SER A 539 -13.35 -10.35 -20.52
N ILE A 540 -13.76 -11.24 -19.61
CA ILE A 540 -13.29 -11.51 -18.22
C ILE A 540 -14.51 -11.97 -17.38
N TYR A 541 -15.25 -12.97 -17.87
CA TYR A 541 -16.00 -13.90 -17.00
C TYR A 541 -15.96 -15.26 -17.70
N ALA A 542 -15.16 -16.18 -17.19
CA ALA A 542 -15.30 -17.59 -17.51
C ALA A 542 -16.44 -18.17 -16.64
N PRO A 543 -17.40 -18.93 -17.19
CA PRO A 543 -18.36 -19.66 -16.37
C PRO A 543 -17.63 -20.70 -15.51
N LEU A 544 -18.05 -20.87 -14.25
CA LEU A 544 -17.61 -22.00 -13.44
C LEU A 544 -18.08 -23.29 -14.12
N GLU A 545 -17.15 -24.18 -14.47
CA GLU A 545 -17.49 -25.50 -15.03
C GLU A 545 -18.28 -26.34 -14.01
N ASN A 546 -19.22 -27.14 -14.51
CA ASN A 546 -20.06 -28.02 -13.71
C ASN A 546 -19.21 -29.05 -12.96
N PHE A 547 -19.41 -29.16 -11.64
CA PHE A 547 -18.74 -30.14 -10.80
C PHE A 547 -19.46 -31.49 -10.85
N ASP A 548 -18.71 -32.57 -11.06
CA ASP A 548 -19.23 -33.93 -11.00
C ASP A 548 -19.62 -34.31 -9.56
N LYS A 549 -20.92 -34.60 -9.37
CA LYS A 549 -21.52 -34.94 -8.08
C LYS A 549 -21.03 -36.29 -7.56
N GLU A 550 -20.66 -37.20 -8.45
CA GLU A 550 -20.18 -38.55 -8.10
C GLU A 550 -18.79 -38.48 -7.49
N THR A 551 -17.92 -37.61 -8.00
CA THR A 551 -16.61 -37.32 -7.40
C THR A 551 -16.71 -36.78 -5.97
N ILE A 552 -17.70 -35.91 -5.69
CA ILE A 552 -17.94 -35.38 -4.32
C ILE A 552 -18.50 -36.46 -3.41
N ALA A 553 -19.43 -37.29 -3.90
CA ALA A 553 -19.98 -38.41 -3.14
C ALA A 553 -18.89 -39.44 -2.80
N ALA A 554 -18.04 -39.79 -3.76
CA ALA A 554 -16.91 -40.70 -3.55
C ALA A 554 -15.93 -40.16 -2.49
N LYS A 555 -15.58 -38.87 -2.54
CA LYS A 555 -14.72 -38.23 -1.52
C LYS A 555 -15.38 -38.17 -0.14
N ARG A 556 -16.69 -37.93 -0.06
CA ARG A 556 -17.44 -37.97 1.20
C ARG A 556 -17.46 -39.36 1.80
N THR A 557 -17.65 -40.40 0.99
CA THR A 557 -17.60 -41.80 1.42
C THR A 557 -16.19 -42.19 1.89
N GLN A 558 -15.16 -41.70 1.20
CA GLN A 558 -13.76 -41.91 1.58
C GLN A 558 -13.43 -41.24 2.93
N LEU A 559 -13.95 -40.03 3.18
CA LEU A 559 -13.81 -39.33 4.47
C LEU A 559 -14.61 -40.00 5.60
N ALA A 560 -15.79 -40.56 5.29
CA ALA A 560 -16.59 -41.30 6.26
C ALA A 560 -15.96 -42.65 6.65
N ALA A 561 -15.26 -43.31 5.72
CA ALA A 561 -14.56 -44.58 5.95
C ALA A 561 -13.31 -44.44 6.85
N LEU A 562 -12.77 -43.23 7.01
CA LEU A 562 -11.56 -42.95 7.80
C LEU A 562 -11.82 -42.76 9.31
N GLY A 563 -12.99 -43.15 9.80
CA GLY A 563 -13.43 -43.03 11.19
C GLY A 563 -12.71 -43.90 12.23
N ASN A 564 -11.44 -44.27 12.04
CA ASN A 564 -10.64 -45.00 13.03
C ASN A 564 -9.56 -44.10 13.66
N ARG A 565 -9.56 -44.07 15.00
CA ARG A 565 -8.87 -43.12 15.89
C ARG A 565 -7.35 -42.96 15.71
N ARG A 566 -6.69 -43.77 14.88
CA ARG A 566 -5.23 -43.81 14.79
C ARG A 566 -4.59 -42.71 13.93
N ILE A 567 -5.39 -41.97 13.14
CA ILE A 567 -4.89 -40.92 12.21
C ILE A 567 -4.79 -39.53 12.88
N TRP A 568 -5.47 -39.30 14.01
CA TRP A 568 -5.48 -37.99 14.66
C TRP A 568 -4.09 -37.55 15.15
N ALA A 569 -3.26 -38.51 15.58
CA ALA A 569 -1.90 -38.25 16.05
C ALA A 569 -0.91 -37.94 14.91
N SER A 570 -1.12 -38.45 13.69
CA SER A 570 -0.19 -38.21 12.56
C SER A 570 -0.40 -36.86 11.87
N LEU A 571 -1.50 -36.16 12.17
CA LEU A 571 -1.78 -34.80 11.68
C LEU A 571 -1.34 -33.71 12.67
N GLY A 572 -0.62 -34.05 13.74
CA GLY A 572 -0.09 -33.07 14.70
C GLY A 572 -1.16 -32.35 15.54
N LEU A 573 -2.35 -32.93 15.66
CA LEU A 573 -3.45 -32.38 16.45
C LEU A 573 -3.47 -33.04 17.83
N GLU A 574 -3.26 -32.24 18.89
CA GLU A 574 -3.33 -32.73 20.27
C GLU A 574 -4.74 -33.23 20.67
N ASP A 575 -4.75 -34.25 21.51
CA ASP A 575 -5.94 -34.96 21.99
C ASP A 575 -6.92 -34.05 22.76
N LYS A 576 -8.13 -33.91 22.19
CA LYS A 576 -9.44 -33.57 22.80
C LYS A 576 -9.61 -32.28 23.62
N PRO A 577 -10.60 -31.46 23.21
CA PRO A 577 -11.59 -30.90 24.13
C PRO A 577 -12.91 -31.67 24.05
N GLN A 578 -13.58 -31.72 25.20
CA GLN A 578 -14.78 -32.48 25.54
C GLN A 578 -15.87 -32.47 24.45
N ARG A 579 -16.44 -33.66 24.23
CA ARG A 579 -17.65 -33.92 23.44
C ARG A 579 -18.80 -33.02 23.90
N THR A 580 -19.47 -32.33 22.96
CA THR A 580 -20.95 -32.20 22.91
C THR A 580 -21.52 -31.30 21.79
N ARG A 581 -20.73 -30.70 20.88
CA ARG A 581 -21.32 -29.91 19.77
C ARG A 581 -20.84 -30.37 18.38
N PRO A 582 -21.74 -30.50 17.37
CA PRO A 582 -21.34 -30.81 16.00
C PRO A 582 -20.55 -29.62 15.43
N CYS A 583 -19.31 -29.87 15.02
CA CYS A 583 -18.43 -28.92 14.35
C CYS A 583 -18.44 -29.17 12.84
N GLY A 584 -18.48 -28.09 12.05
CA GLY A 584 -18.29 -28.17 10.60
C GLY A 584 -16.81 -28.23 10.25
N LEU A 585 -16.46 -28.85 9.13
CA LEU A 585 -15.10 -28.85 8.58
C LEU A 585 -15.08 -28.04 7.29
N ILE A 586 -14.09 -27.15 7.14
CA ILE A 586 -13.77 -26.49 5.86
C ILE A 586 -12.55 -27.20 5.28
N VAL A 587 -12.61 -27.54 3.99
CA VAL A 587 -11.46 -28.08 3.23
C VAL A 587 -11.06 -27.05 2.18
N SER A 588 -9.81 -26.59 2.22
CA SER A 588 -9.28 -25.63 1.26
C SER A 588 -8.99 -26.29 -0.10
N LYS A 589 -8.78 -25.47 -1.14
CA LYS A 589 -8.38 -25.96 -2.48
C LYS A 589 -7.01 -26.68 -2.46
N ALA A 590 -6.19 -26.41 -1.45
CA ALA A 590 -4.91 -27.08 -1.21
C ALA A 590 -5.03 -28.34 -0.34
N GLY A 591 -6.25 -28.69 0.13
CA GLY A 591 -6.52 -29.88 0.94
C GLY A 591 -6.39 -29.68 2.45
N GLU A 592 -6.19 -28.46 2.93
CA GLU A 592 -6.10 -28.16 4.36
C GLU A 592 -7.48 -28.22 5.01
N VAL A 593 -7.57 -28.85 6.18
CA VAL A 593 -8.83 -29.04 6.91
C VAL A 593 -8.85 -28.20 8.19
N ALA A 594 -9.84 -27.33 8.34
CA ALA A 594 -10.02 -26.48 9.52
C ALA A 594 -11.41 -26.66 10.17
N TYR A 595 -11.47 -26.61 11.50
CA TYR A 595 -12.73 -26.69 12.25
C TYR A 595 -13.46 -25.34 12.29
N VAL A 596 -14.77 -25.38 12.10
CA VAL A 596 -15.66 -24.24 12.30
C VAL A 596 -16.65 -24.57 13.40
N ARG A 597 -16.68 -23.72 14.44
CA ARG A 597 -17.74 -23.74 15.45
C ARG A 597 -18.82 -22.73 15.02
N PRO A 598 -20.12 -23.08 15.12
CA PRO A 598 -21.18 -22.08 14.94
C PRO A 598 -21.05 -20.96 15.98
N LEU A 599 -21.18 -19.70 15.55
CA LEU A 599 -21.30 -18.53 16.43
C LEU A 599 -22.60 -18.65 17.26
N GLU A 600 -22.51 -18.37 18.56
CA GLU A 600 -23.67 -18.34 19.47
C GLU A 600 -24.65 -17.23 19.05
N LYS A 601 -25.96 -17.50 19.19
CA LYS A 601 -27.04 -16.53 18.93
C LYS A 601 -27.17 -15.54 20.07
#